data_AF-A0A671EUS2-F1
#
_entry.id   AF-A0A671EUS2-F1
#
_cell.length_a   1.000
_cell.length_b   1.000
_cell.length_c   1.000
_cell.angle_alpha   90.00
_cell.angle_beta   90.00
_cell.angle_gamma   90.00
#
_symmetry.space_group_name_H-M   'P 1'
#
loop_
_entity.id
_entity.type
_entity.pdbx_description
1 polymer ?
#
loop_
_entity_poly.entity_id
_entity_poly.type
_entity_poly.pdbx_seq_one_letter_code
_entity_poly.pdbx_strand_id
1 'polypeptide(L)'
;MGSKKKEIALQVNISTQELWEEMLTSKGLTVVDVYQRWCGPCKPVVSLFQKMRIEIGLDLLHFALAEADCLDVLEKYRGRCEPTFLFYAGGELVAVVRGANAPLLQKTILDQLEAEKKVLSEGRERKVIKDEALSDEDERFSHQKDEGEEEDVVSSEKSCTLAIIKPDAVAHGKTDEIIMKIQEAGFDILTNEQRTMTKAEMRLFYQHRAGEEAFEKLVHHMCSGPSHLLILTRTEGTEDVVTAWQTLMGPCDPDVARRDQPDSLRAQYGTEMPFNAVHGSRDREDASRELALLFPSFKFSDQVPEVAQGHEAEGATGPTQVLRSPEDAN
;
A
#
# COMPACT_ATOMS: atom_id res chain seq x y z
N MET A 1 15.49 24.53 -44.57
CA MET A 1 16.00 23.36 -43.82
C MET A 1 15.63 23.55 -42.37
N GLY A 2 14.55 22.91 -41.91
CA GLY A 2 14.10 23.03 -40.53
C GLY A 2 14.98 22.17 -39.63
N SER A 3 15.67 22.79 -38.68
CA SER A 3 16.42 22.10 -37.64
C SER A 3 15.52 21.11 -36.92
N LYS A 4 15.81 19.80 -37.05
CA LYS A 4 15.17 18.76 -36.24
C LYS A 4 15.46 19.08 -34.78
N LYS A 5 14.44 19.51 -34.03
CA LYS A 5 14.46 19.48 -32.56
C LYS A 5 14.78 18.03 -32.18
N LYS A 6 15.97 17.79 -31.61
CA LYS A 6 16.26 16.54 -30.91
C LYS A 6 15.23 16.44 -29.78
N GLU A 7 14.34 15.46 -29.86
CA GLU A 7 13.59 15.03 -28.68
C GLU A 7 14.61 14.67 -27.61
N ILE A 8 14.60 15.41 -26.52
CA ILE A 8 15.40 15.09 -25.35
C ILE A 8 14.75 13.84 -24.76
N ALA A 9 15.48 12.71 -24.77
CA ALA A 9 15.02 11.50 -24.12
C ALA A 9 14.63 11.84 -22.67
N LEU A 10 13.37 11.53 -22.31
CA LEU A 10 12.78 11.99 -21.06
C LEU A 10 13.37 11.30 -19.84
N GLN A 11 13.89 10.09 -20.05
CA GLN A 11 14.52 9.23 -19.06
C GLN A 11 15.78 8.62 -19.67
N VAL A 12 16.82 8.46 -18.87
CA VAL A 12 18.04 7.75 -19.27
C VAL A 12 17.85 6.26 -18.99
N ASN A 13 18.10 5.40 -19.97
CA ASN A 13 18.09 3.96 -19.74
C ASN A 13 19.47 3.52 -19.23
N ILE A 14 19.49 2.89 -18.06
CA ILE A 14 20.66 2.36 -17.39
C ILE A 14 20.62 0.84 -17.50
N SER A 15 21.47 0.32 -18.39
CA SER A 15 21.60 -1.12 -18.63
C SER A 15 23.01 -1.64 -18.37
N THR A 16 23.93 -0.80 -17.87
CA THR A 16 25.32 -1.18 -17.56
C THR A 16 25.77 -0.54 -16.24
N GLN A 17 26.74 -1.16 -15.58
CA GLN A 17 27.31 -0.66 -14.33
C GLN A 17 27.98 0.71 -14.50
N GLU A 18 28.63 0.96 -15.65
CA GLU A 18 29.24 2.25 -15.98
C GLU A 18 28.22 3.39 -16.00
N LEU A 19 27.04 3.15 -16.61
CA LEU A 19 25.95 4.13 -16.64
C LEU A 19 25.33 4.35 -15.25
N TRP A 20 25.32 3.32 -14.40
CA TRP A 20 24.88 3.42 -13.02
C TRP A 20 25.80 4.33 -12.22
N GLU A 21 27.12 4.12 -12.31
CA GLU A 21 28.12 4.96 -11.65
C GLU A 21 28.09 6.41 -12.15
N GLU A 22 27.96 6.63 -13.46
CA GLU A 22 27.78 7.96 -14.02
C GLU A 22 26.53 8.65 -13.44
N MET A 23 25.41 7.94 -13.35
CA MET A 23 24.18 8.45 -12.74
C MET A 23 24.38 8.87 -11.28
N LEU A 24 25.12 8.09 -10.48
CA LEU A 24 25.38 8.44 -9.08
C LEU A 24 26.20 9.73 -8.92
N THR A 25 27.02 10.10 -9.92
CA THR A 25 27.77 11.36 -9.92
C THR A 25 26.93 12.58 -10.35
N SER A 26 25.70 12.36 -10.81
CA SER A 26 24.83 13.45 -11.24
C SER A 26 24.46 14.39 -10.08
N LYS A 27 24.41 15.69 -10.38
CA LYS A 27 24.04 16.71 -9.40
C LYS A 27 22.52 16.76 -9.25
N GLY A 28 22.02 16.79 -8.01
CA GLY A 28 20.59 16.88 -7.73
C GLY A 28 19.99 15.51 -7.39
N LEU A 29 18.68 15.40 -7.57
CA LEU A 29 17.90 14.20 -7.28
C LEU A 29 17.69 13.37 -8.54
N THR A 30 18.04 12.10 -8.49
CA THR A 30 17.76 11.13 -9.54
C THR A 30 16.76 10.09 -9.04
N VAL A 31 15.64 9.97 -9.76
CA VAL A 31 14.60 8.97 -9.53
C VAL A 31 14.79 7.84 -10.53
N VAL A 32 15.03 6.64 -10.02
CA VAL A 32 15.31 5.44 -10.81
C VAL A 32 14.11 4.50 -10.73
N ASP A 33 13.42 4.29 -11.85
CA ASP A 33 12.40 3.25 -12.01
C ASP A 33 13.10 1.91 -12.29
N VAL A 34 13.08 1.02 -11.30
CA VAL A 34 13.69 -0.31 -11.39
C VAL A 34 12.66 -1.29 -11.97
N TYR A 35 13.00 -1.90 -13.09
CA TYR A 35 12.14 -2.85 -13.78
C TYR A 35 12.86 -4.15 -14.15
N GLN A 36 12.09 -5.22 -14.33
CA GLN A 36 12.57 -6.49 -14.87
C GLN A 36 12.41 -6.51 -16.39
N ARG A 37 13.31 -7.17 -17.12
CA ARG A 37 13.24 -7.22 -18.59
C ARG A 37 11.90 -7.71 -19.13
N TRP A 38 11.27 -8.63 -18.40
CA TRP A 38 10.01 -9.27 -18.79
C TRP A 38 8.76 -8.44 -18.47
N CYS A 39 8.81 -7.50 -17.51
CA CYS A 39 7.68 -6.63 -17.17
C CYS A 39 7.76 -5.26 -17.85
N GLY A 40 8.97 -4.81 -18.20
CA GLY A 40 9.20 -3.48 -18.75
C GLY A 40 8.98 -2.36 -17.72
N PRO A 41 9.34 -1.10 -18.06
CA PRO A 41 9.23 0.04 -17.15
C PRO A 41 7.76 0.43 -16.90
N CYS A 42 7.51 1.10 -15.77
CA CYS A 42 6.17 1.44 -15.34
C CYS A 42 5.57 2.55 -16.23
N LYS A 43 4.73 2.17 -17.20
CA LYS A 43 4.08 3.13 -18.12
C LYS A 43 3.21 4.20 -17.42
N PRO A 44 2.45 3.88 -16.35
CA PRO A 44 1.60 4.87 -15.66
C PRO A 44 2.35 6.07 -15.07
N VAL A 45 3.61 5.92 -14.63
CA VAL A 45 4.36 7.01 -13.99
C VAL A 45 5.06 7.94 -14.98
N VAL A 46 5.13 7.56 -16.25
CA VAL A 46 5.80 8.37 -17.30
C VAL A 46 5.14 9.74 -17.44
N SER A 47 3.81 9.82 -17.37
CA SER A 47 3.06 11.09 -17.46
C SER A 47 3.31 11.98 -16.24
N LEU A 48 3.41 11.38 -15.05
CA LEU A 48 3.75 12.11 -13.81
C LEU A 48 5.16 12.70 -13.91
N PHE A 49 6.14 11.92 -14.32
CA PHE A 49 7.52 12.39 -14.45
C PHE A 49 7.65 13.49 -15.51
N GLN A 50 6.95 13.37 -16.63
CA GLN A 50 6.86 14.44 -17.63
C GLN A 50 6.32 15.73 -17.03
N LYS A 51 5.20 15.66 -16.29
CA LYS A 51 4.59 16.82 -15.64
C LYS A 51 5.54 17.45 -14.62
N MET A 52 6.11 16.66 -13.72
CA MET A 52 7.02 17.15 -12.68
C MET A 52 8.28 17.80 -13.25
N ARG A 53 8.84 17.20 -14.30
CA ARG A 53 10.00 17.74 -15.02
C ARG A 53 9.72 19.13 -15.63
N ILE A 54 8.51 19.34 -16.14
CA ILE A 54 8.08 20.63 -16.71
C ILE A 54 7.88 21.68 -15.60
N GLU A 55 7.26 21.29 -14.48
CA GLU A 55 6.95 22.20 -13.38
C GLU A 55 8.19 22.63 -12.58
N ILE A 56 9.15 21.71 -12.40
CA ILE A 56 10.31 21.89 -11.51
C ILE A 56 11.57 22.34 -12.25
N GLY A 57 11.72 21.98 -13.53
CA GLY A 57 12.91 22.25 -14.34
C GLY A 57 13.92 21.08 -14.37
N LEU A 58 14.85 21.14 -15.33
CA LEU A 58 15.76 20.03 -15.68
C LEU A 58 17.05 19.96 -14.85
N ASP A 59 17.37 21.01 -14.09
CA ASP A 59 18.74 21.19 -13.61
C ASP A 59 19.05 20.39 -12.34
N LEU A 60 18.02 19.97 -11.60
CA LEU A 60 18.17 19.27 -10.31
C LEU A 60 17.32 17.99 -10.20
N LEU A 61 16.50 17.66 -11.20
CA LEU A 61 15.63 16.49 -11.17
C LEU A 61 15.84 15.64 -12.42
N HIS A 62 16.34 14.43 -12.21
CA HIS A 62 16.65 13.46 -13.26
C HIS A 62 15.77 12.21 -13.09
N PHE A 63 15.43 11.60 -14.22
CA PHE A 63 14.71 10.33 -14.25
C PHE A 63 15.51 9.30 -15.02
N ALA A 64 15.64 8.11 -14.44
CA ALA A 64 16.31 6.98 -15.04
C ALA A 64 15.44 5.72 -15.01
N LEU A 65 15.66 4.83 -15.96
CA LEU A 65 15.10 3.49 -16.01
C LEU A 65 16.24 2.51 -15.80
N ALA A 66 16.13 1.59 -14.84
CA ALA A 66 17.17 0.61 -14.57
C ALA A 66 16.64 -0.83 -14.73
N GLU A 67 17.27 -1.61 -15.59
CA GLU A 67 16.96 -3.04 -15.75
C GLU A 67 17.70 -3.83 -14.66
N ALA A 68 16.98 -4.34 -13.66
CA ALA A 68 17.58 -5.03 -12.51
C ALA A 68 18.36 -6.31 -12.89
N ASP A 69 17.99 -6.94 -14.01
CA ASP A 69 18.65 -8.14 -14.52
C ASP A 69 20.09 -7.86 -14.99
N CYS A 70 20.40 -6.61 -15.32
CA CYS A 70 21.69 -6.19 -15.88
C CYS A 70 22.64 -5.54 -14.85
N LEU A 71 22.18 -5.34 -13.61
CA LEU A 71 22.88 -4.57 -12.58
C LEU A 71 23.00 -5.40 -11.30
N ASP A 72 24.24 -5.65 -10.86
CA ASP A 72 24.50 -6.45 -9.66
C ASP A 72 24.03 -5.74 -8.39
N VAL A 73 24.16 -4.41 -8.34
CA VAL A 73 23.63 -3.57 -7.26
C VAL A 73 22.11 -3.70 -7.08
N LEU A 74 21.39 -4.19 -8.10
CA LEU A 74 19.94 -4.39 -8.07
C LEU A 74 19.53 -5.87 -7.94
N GLU A 75 20.47 -6.78 -7.65
CA GLU A 75 20.19 -8.22 -7.55
C GLU A 75 19.01 -8.54 -6.63
N LYS A 76 18.93 -7.86 -5.48
CA LYS A 76 17.87 -8.01 -4.47
C LYS A 76 16.48 -7.56 -4.92
N TYR A 77 16.40 -6.82 -6.02
CA TYR A 77 15.15 -6.40 -6.64
C TYR A 77 14.69 -7.33 -7.78
N ARG A 78 15.48 -8.35 -8.14
CA ARG A 78 15.14 -9.32 -9.19
C ARG A 78 13.95 -10.19 -8.81
N GLY A 79 13.17 -10.60 -9.81
CA GLY A 79 12.02 -11.50 -9.64
C GLY A 79 10.79 -10.88 -8.96
N ARG A 80 10.79 -9.57 -8.71
CA ARG A 80 9.63 -8.84 -8.16
C ARG A 80 8.83 -8.19 -9.29
N CYS A 81 7.50 -8.29 -9.20
CA CYS A 81 6.55 -7.69 -10.15
C CYS A 81 6.07 -6.29 -9.73
N GLU A 82 6.54 -5.80 -8.58
CA GLU A 82 6.14 -4.52 -7.99
C GLU A 82 7.04 -3.38 -8.53
N PRO A 83 6.45 -2.30 -9.07
CA PRO A 83 7.21 -1.09 -9.45
C PRO A 83 8.00 -0.56 -8.26
N THR A 84 9.31 -0.35 -8.42
CA THR A 84 10.17 0.16 -7.34
C THR A 84 10.94 1.38 -7.82
N PHE A 85 10.79 2.50 -7.12
CA PHE A 85 11.44 3.77 -7.41
C PHE A 85 12.50 4.05 -6.35
N LEU A 86 13.76 4.13 -6.79
CA LEU A 86 14.89 4.47 -5.92
C LEU A 86 15.26 5.94 -6.13
N PHE A 87 15.55 6.64 -5.03
CA PHE A 87 15.88 8.05 -5.06
C PHE A 87 17.33 8.23 -4.63
N TYR A 88 18.16 8.73 -5.54
CA TYR A 88 19.56 9.00 -5.30
C TYR A 88 19.83 10.50 -5.31
N ALA A 89 20.58 10.97 -4.31
CA ALA A 89 21.05 12.35 -4.26
C ALA A 89 22.51 12.37 -3.80
N GLY A 90 23.39 12.97 -4.62
CA GLY A 90 24.83 13.01 -4.34
C GLY A 90 25.47 11.62 -4.20
N GLY A 91 24.99 10.63 -4.96
CA GLY A 91 25.46 9.25 -4.93
C GLY A 91 24.88 8.35 -3.83
N GLU A 92 24.08 8.91 -2.91
CA GLU A 92 23.51 8.19 -1.78
C GLU A 92 22.02 7.89 -1.99
N LEU A 93 21.57 6.72 -1.52
CA LEU A 93 20.14 6.37 -1.51
C LEU A 93 19.42 7.16 -0.40
N VAL A 94 18.49 8.03 -0.78
CA VAL A 94 17.79 8.92 0.15
C VAL A 94 16.31 8.58 0.35
N ALA A 95 15.71 7.81 -0.56
CA ALA A 95 14.36 7.28 -0.42
C ALA A 95 14.11 6.07 -1.32
N VAL A 96 13.13 5.26 -0.93
CA VAL A 96 12.59 4.16 -1.74
C VAL A 96 11.06 4.25 -1.71
N VAL A 97 10.43 4.18 -2.87
CA VAL A 97 8.98 4.08 -3.01
C VAL A 97 8.65 2.81 -3.78
N ARG A 98 7.78 1.97 -3.22
CA ARG A 98 7.30 0.75 -3.85
C ARG A 98 5.84 0.91 -4.25
N GLY A 99 5.47 0.29 -5.38
CA GLY A 99 4.15 0.41 -6.00
C GLY A 99 3.99 1.67 -6.85
N ALA A 100 3.00 1.65 -7.75
CA ALA A 100 2.67 2.77 -8.63
C ALA A 100 1.81 3.84 -7.93
N ASN A 101 2.21 4.29 -6.74
CA ASN A 101 1.51 5.32 -5.98
C ASN A 101 1.95 6.72 -6.45
N ALA A 102 1.23 7.30 -7.41
CA ALA A 102 1.57 8.59 -8.01
C ALA A 102 1.62 9.76 -6.99
N PRO A 103 0.66 9.91 -6.05
CA PRO A 103 0.74 10.96 -5.03
C PRO A 103 1.93 10.82 -4.09
N LEU A 104 2.24 9.60 -3.61
CA LEU A 104 3.40 9.35 -2.76
C LEU A 104 4.69 9.62 -3.51
N LEU A 105 4.78 9.16 -4.75
CA LEU A 105 5.92 9.40 -5.63
C LEU A 105 6.13 10.90 -5.85
N GLN A 106 5.06 11.65 -6.18
CA GLN A 106 5.12 13.10 -6.33
C GLN A 106 5.57 13.81 -5.05
N LYS A 107 4.96 13.47 -3.91
CA LYS A 107 5.32 14.04 -2.61
C LYS A 107 6.79 13.76 -2.28
N THR A 108 7.22 12.51 -2.41
CA THR A 108 8.61 12.09 -2.13
C THR A 108 9.60 12.83 -3.03
N ILE A 109 9.29 13.00 -4.32
CA ILE A 109 10.15 13.79 -5.23
C ILE A 109 10.26 15.24 -4.73
N LEU A 110 9.15 15.87 -4.34
CA LEU A 110 9.18 17.26 -3.84
C LEU A 110 9.96 17.38 -2.54
N ASP A 111 9.71 16.49 -1.57
CA ASP A 111 10.36 16.50 -0.25
C ASP A 111 11.88 16.28 -0.39
N GLN A 112 12.30 15.29 -1.18
CA GLN A 112 13.72 14.99 -1.39
C GLN A 112 14.43 16.06 -2.21
N LEU A 113 13.73 16.70 -3.14
CA LEU A 113 14.30 17.81 -3.91
C LEU A 113 14.48 19.06 -3.03
N GLU A 114 13.54 19.33 -2.12
CA GLU A 114 13.70 20.40 -1.13
C GLU A 114 14.86 20.11 -0.17
N ALA A 115 14.98 18.86 0.29
CA ALA A 115 16.10 18.40 1.11
C ALA A 115 17.44 18.58 0.38
N GLU A 116 17.55 18.14 -0.88
CA GLU A 116 18.78 18.28 -1.67
C GLU A 116 19.10 19.75 -1.96
N LYS A 117 18.10 20.61 -2.18
CA LYS A 117 18.31 22.07 -2.28
C LYS A 117 18.92 22.63 -0.99
N LYS A 118 18.41 22.25 0.18
CA LYS A 118 18.95 22.67 1.49
C LYS A 118 20.37 22.15 1.70
N VAL A 119 20.66 20.90 1.31
CA VAL A 119 22.03 20.34 1.35
C VAL A 119 22.98 21.16 0.48
N LEU A 120 22.58 21.48 -0.75
CA LEU A 120 23.39 22.24 -1.70
C LEU A 120 23.58 23.72 -1.33
N SER A 121 22.60 24.35 -0.68
CA SER A 121 22.68 25.78 -0.30
C SER A 121 23.19 26.03 1.12
N GLU A 122 22.85 25.16 2.08
CA GLU A 122 23.14 25.32 3.51
C GLU A 122 24.22 24.36 4.02
N GLY A 123 24.67 23.40 3.21
CA GLY A 123 25.69 22.42 3.62
C GLY A 123 25.22 21.42 4.69
N ARG A 124 23.92 21.19 4.80
CA ARG A 124 23.35 20.16 5.70
C ARG A 124 23.82 18.76 5.31
N GLU A 125 23.85 17.85 6.29
CA GLU A 125 24.12 16.43 6.04
C GLU A 125 22.95 15.75 5.31
N ARG A 126 23.27 14.84 4.38
CA ARG A 126 22.27 14.04 3.67
C ARG A 126 21.73 12.95 4.58
N LYS A 127 20.41 12.77 4.57
CA LYS A 127 19.75 11.63 5.23
C LYS A 127 19.85 10.40 4.31
N VAL A 128 20.82 9.53 4.59
CA VAL A 128 21.01 8.28 3.85
C VAL A 128 20.10 7.19 4.43
N ILE A 129 19.40 6.45 3.57
CA ILE A 129 18.55 5.32 3.95
C ILE A 129 19.22 4.02 3.51
N LYS A 130 19.13 3.00 4.36
CA LYS A 130 19.41 1.61 3.98
C LYS A 130 18.09 0.94 3.65
N ASP A 131 17.90 0.52 2.41
CA ASP A 131 16.76 -0.31 2.05
C ASP A 131 16.97 -1.73 2.61
N GLU A 132 15.94 -2.30 3.24
CA GLU A 132 16.00 -3.65 3.83
C GLU A 132 16.32 -4.73 2.79
N ALA A 133 16.01 -4.51 1.50
CA ALA A 133 16.44 -5.43 0.45
C ALA A 133 17.93 -5.29 0.17
N LEU A 134 18.54 -4.12 0.38
CA LEU A 134 19.96 -3.84 0.10
C LEU A 134 20.92 -4.09 1.27
N SER A 135 20.43 -4.21 2.51
CA SER A 135 21.29 -4.63 3.62
C SER A 135 21.72 -6.08 3.43
N ASP A 136 23.02 -6.30 3.23
CA ASP A 136 23.64 -7.58 3.50
C ASP A 136 23.72 -7.70 5.02
N GLU A 137 23.17 -8.79 5.57
CA GLU A 137 23.67 -9.60 6.69
C GLU A 137 22.52 -10.52 7.16
N ASP A 138 22.66 -11.80 6.78
CA ASP A 138 22.01 -12.94 7.43
C ASP A 138 22.50 -12.99 8.89
N GLU A 139 21.75 -12.47 9.86
CA GLU A 139 21.90 -12.90 11.25
C GLU A 139 20.55 -12.90 11.96
N ARG A 140 20.24 -14.05 12.55
CA ARG A 140 19.11 -14.26 13.43
C ARG A 140 19.39 -13.53 14.75
N PHE A 141 18.33 -13.03 15.39
CA PHE A 141 18.09 -12.90 16.83
C PHE A 141 17.56 -11.53 17.30
N SER A 142 16.57 -11.68 18.17
CA SER A 142 15.93 -10.75 19.11
C SER A 142 16.80 -9.65 19.73
N HIS A 143 16.31 -8.40 19.77
CA HIS A 143 15.83 -7.74 21.00
C HIS A 143 15.41 -6.26 20.78
N GLN A 144 14.62 -5.79 21.74
CA GLN A 144 14.00 -4.47 21.94
C GLN A 144 14.95 -3.26 21.92
N LYS A 145 14.39 -2.10 21.52
CA LYS A 145 14.45 -0.74 22.11
C LYS A 145 14.12 0.26 20.97
N ASP A 146 13.00 0.96 20.96
CA ASP A 146 12.47 2.04 21.82
C ASP A 146 13.25 3.37 21.75
N GLU A 147 12.44 4.43 21.54
CA GLU A 147 12.70 5.90 21.53
C GLU A 147 13.56 6.48 20.37
N GLY A 148 13.20 7.55 19.65
CA GLY A 148 12.10 8.52 19.71
C GLY A 148 12.39 9.73 18.77
N GLU A 149 11.34 10.50 18.46
CA GLU A 149 11.31 11.88 17.89
C GLU A 149 11.53 12.03 16.36
N GLU A 150 10.68 12.67 15.55
CA GLU A 150 9.65 13.70 15.77
C GLU A 150 8.41 13.44 14.89
N GLU A 151 7.23 13.59 15.50
CA GLU A 151 5.92 13.61 14.86
C GLU A 151 5.73 14.90 14.04
N ASP A 152 5.35 14.77 12.77
CA ASP A 152 4.64 15.83 12.06
C ASP A 152 3.16 15.41 11.92
N VAL A 153 2.36 16.00 12.79
CA VAL A 153 0.90 15.88 12.88
C VAL A 153 0.25 16.56 11.67
N VAL A 154 -0.23 15.77 10.72
CA VAL A 154 -1.41 16.08 9.88
C VAL A 154 -2.25 14.81 9.77
N SER A 155 -3.22 14.69 10.67
CA SER A 155 -4.16 13.58 10.73
C SER A 155 -5.21 13.72 9.63
N SER A 156 -5.16 12.82 8.65
CA SER A 156 -6.30 12.46 7.81
C SER A 156 -6.36 10.94 7.82
N GLU A 157 -7.27 10.41 8.63
CA GLU A 157 -7.53 8.98 8.82
C GLU A 157 -7.91 8.35 7.47
N LYS A 158 -6.94 7.73 6.78
CA LYS A 158 -7.20 7.04 5.51
C LYS A 158 -7.83 5.68 5.80
N SER A 159 -9.16 5.61 5.72
CA SER A 159 -9.89 4.34 5.83
C SER A 159 -9.52 3.41 4.67
N CYS A 160 -9.19 2.16 4.98
CA CYS A 160 -8.85 1.12 3.99
C CYS A 160 -9.85 -0.05 4.06
N THR A 161 -10.04 -0.76 2.94
CA THR A 161 -10.84 -1.98 2.87
C THR A 161 -10.14 -3.07 2.08
N LEU A 162 -10.50 -4.32 2.36
CA LEU A 162 -10.06 -5.47 1.58
C LEU A 162 -10.92 -5.64 0.34
N ALA A 163 -10.27 -5.86 -0.80
CA ALA A 163 -10.91 -6.38 -1.99
C ALA A 163 -10.19 -7.66 -2.44
N ILE A 164 -10.95 -8.67 -2.88
CA ILE A 164 -10.37 -9.89 -3.46
C ILE A 164 -10.97 -10.10 -4.84
N ILE A 165 -10.12 -10.20 -5.86
CA ILE A 165 -10.49 -10.76 -7.17
C ILE A 165 -10.31 -12.27 -7.08
N LYS A 166 -11.42 -12.99 -7.12
CA LYS A 166 -11.51 -14.42 -6.86
C LYS A 166 -10.91 -15.26 -8.00
N PRO A 167 -10.58 -16.55 -7.75
CA PRO A 167 -9.92 -17.40 -8.74
C PRO A 167 -10.70 -17.57 -10.04
N ASP A 168 -12.03 -17.50 -10.01
CA ASP A 168 -12.87 -17.54 -11.22
C ASP A 168 -12.58 -16.34 -12.13
N ALA A 169 -12.58 -15.12 -11.61
CA ALA A 169 -12.29 -13.94 -12.42
C ALA A 169 -10.84 -13.93 -12.95
N VAL A 170 -9.89 -14.41 -12.14
CA VAL A 170 -8.49 -14.55 -12.53
C VAL A 170 -8.34 -15.58 -13.65
N ALA A 171 -8.96 -16.75 -13.52
CA ALA A 171 -8.91 -17.81 -14.52
C ALA A 171 -9.51 -17.39 -15.87
N HIS A 172 -10.51 -16.49 -15.86
CA HIS A 172 -11.10 -15.92 -17.07
C HIS A 172 -10.31 -14.72 -17.64
N GLY A 173 -9.14 -14.38 -17.07
CA GLY A 173 -8.30 -13.28 -17.54
C GLY A 173 -8.93 -11.90 -17.34
N LYS A 174 -9.79 -11.74 -16.32
CA LYS A 174 -10.53 -10.49 -16.07
C LYS A 174 -9.88 -9.57 -15.05
N THR A 175 -8.74 -9.96 -14.48
CA THR A 175 -8.03 -9.19 -13.45
C THR A 175 -7.76 -7.74 -13.85
N ASP A 176 -7.10 -7.53 -15.00
CA ASP A 176 -6.68 -6.18 -15.42
C ASP A 176 -7.89 -5.27 -15.69
N GLU A 177 -8.95 -5.84 -16.25
CA GLU A 177 -10.21 -5.14 -16.54
C GLU A 177 -10.90 -4.68 -15.23
N ILE A 178 -10.91 -5.56 -14.21
CA ILE A 178 -11.46 -5.25 -12.89
C ILE A 178 -10.61 -4.19 -12.18
N ILE A 179 -9.28 -4.31 -12.22
CA ILE A 179 -8.36 -3.32 -11.63
C ILE A 179 -8.56 -1.94 -12.27
N MET A 180 -8.68 -1.89 -13.59
CA MET A 180 -8.95 -0.64 -14.31
C MET A 180 -10.27 -0.02 -13.86
N LYS A 181 -11.35 -0.79 -13.75
CA LYS A 181 -12.64 -0.29 -13.24
C LYS A 181 -12.57 0.20 -11.79
N ILE A 182 -11.78 -0.45 -10.93
CA ILE A 182 -11.53 0.00 -9.55
C ILE A 182 -10.89 1.40 -9.57
N GLN A 183 -9.85 1.59 -10.39
CA GLN A 183 -9.16 2.87 -10.50
C GLN A 183 -10.05 3.96 -11.12
N GLU A 184 -10.81 3.64 -12.17
CA GLU A 184 -11.77 4.56 -12.81
C GLU A 184 -12.87 5.01 -11.85
N ALA A 185 -13.25 4.16 -10.89
CA ALA A 185 -14.21 4.50 -9.85
C ALA A 185 -13.62 5.35 -8.71
N GLY A 186 -12.34 5.74 -8.81
CA GLY A 186 -11.66 6.65 -7.87
C GLY A 186 -11.08 5.97 -6.64
N PHE A 187 -10.84 4.66 -6.69
CA PHE A 187 -10.11 3.95 -5.63
C PHE A 187 -8.61 3.96 -5.91
N ASP A 188 -7.84 4.20 -4.86
CA ASP A 188 -6.40 3.95 -4.85
C ASP A 188 -6.13 2.52 -4.38
N ILE A 189 -5.32 1.80 -5.14
CA ILE A 189 -4.88 0.45 -4.79
C ILE A 189 -3.53 0.59 -4.07
N LEU A 190 -3.52 0.41 -2.75
CA LEU A 190 -2.33 0.50 -1.91
C LEU A 190 -1.44 -0.74 -2.02
N THR A 191 -2.05 -1.90 -2.26
CA THR A 191 -1.36 -3.18 -2.36
C THR A 191 -2.11 -4.06 -3.33
N ASN A 192 -1.38 -4.82 -4.14
CA ASN A 192 -1.91 -5.86 -5.02
C ASN A 192 -1.01 -7.09 -4.94
N GLU A 193 -1.46 -8.10 -4.20
CA GLU A 193 -0.76 -9.36 -4.02
C GLU A 193 -1.52 -10.48 -4.74
N GLN A 194 -0.84 -11.22 -5.62
CA GLN A 194 -1.40 -12.44 -6.20
C GLN A 194 -0.96 -13.64 -5.37
N ARG A 195 -1.92 -14.36 -4.77
CA ARG A 195 -1.61 -15.55 -3.97
C ARG A 195 -2.74 -16.58 -4.02
N THR A 196 -2.36 -17.86 -3.94
CA THR A 196 -3.30 -18.96 -3.72
C THR A 196 -3.53 -19.14 -2.22
N MET A 197 -4.79 -19.05 -1.78
CA MET A 197 -5.16 -19.15 -0.37
C MET A 197 -5.17 -20.59 0.13
N THR A 198 -4.76 -20.82 1.36
CA THR A 198 -4.89 -22.13 2.01
C THR A 198 -6.29 -22.35 2.57
N LYS A 199 -6.69 -23.62 2.71
CA LYS A 199 -7.98 -23.98 3.33
C LYS A 199 -8.10 -23.50 4.78
N ALA A 200 -6.98 -23.48 5.51
CA ALA A 200 -6.96 -23.03 6.90
C ALA A 200 -7.28 -21.53 6.99
N GLU A 201 -6.62 -20.71 6.16
CA GLU A 201 -6.87 -19.27 6.07
C GLU A 201 -8.32 -18.99 5.65
N MET A 202 -8.84 -19.66 4.62
CA MET A 202 -10.20 -19.39 4.13
C MET A 202 -11.30 -19.85 5.08
N ARG A 203 -11.05 -20.90 5.89
CA ARG A 203 -11.99 -21.29 6.95
C ARG A 203 -12.04 -20.27 8.08
N LEU A 204 -10.89 -19.69 8.45
CA LEU A 204 -10.85 -18.62 9.43
C LEU A 204 -11.49 -17.35 8.89
N PHE A 205 -11.20 -17.00 7.63
CA PHE A 205 -11.77 -15.84 6.94
C PHE A 205 -13.30 -15.89 6.87
N TYR A 206 -13.86 -17.03 6.44
CA TYR A 206 -15.31 -17.23 6.32
C TYR A 206 -15.95 -17.87 7.56
N GLN A 207 -15.30 -17.84 8.74
CA GLN A 207 -15.79 -18.54 9.94
C GLN A 207 -17.23 -18.15 10.31
N HIS A 208 -17.60 -16.88 10.10
CA HIS A 208 -18.96 -16.38 10.34
C HIS A 208 -20.04 -17.07 9.48
N ARG A 209 -19.65 -17.77 8.40
CA ARG A 209 -20.51 -18.52 7.47
C ARG A 209 -20.41 -20.03 7.64
N ALA A 210 -19.72 -20.52 8.67
CA ALA A 210 -19.48 -21.95 8.86
C ALA A 210 -20.75 -22.81 8.97
N GLY A 211 -21.90 -22.20 9.33
CA GLY A 211 -23.20 -22.86 9.39
C GLY A 211 -23.96 -22.93 8.05
N GLU A 212 -23.45 -22.32 6.98
CA GLU A 212 -24.11 -22.32 5.68
C GLU A 212 -23.78 -23.57 4.86
N GLU A 213 -24.77 -24.14 4.16
CA GLU A 213 -24.57 -25.31 3.30
C GLU A 213 -23.52 -25.08 2.21
N ALA A 214 -23.38 -23.83 1.74
CA ALA A 214 -22.43 -23.43 0.71
C ALA A 214 -20.99 -23.20 1.24
N PHE A 215 -20.75 -23.29 2.56
CA PHE A 215 -19.47 -22.95 3.18
C PHE A 215 -18.29 -23.75 2.61
N GLU A 216 -18.40 -25.07 2.55
CA GLU A 216 -17.32 -25.92 2.04
C GLU A 216 -17.11 -25.71 0.53
N LYS A 217 -18.18 -25.44 -0.24
CA LYS A 217 -18.06 -25.08 -1.67
C LYS A 217 -17.32 -23.75 -1.84
N LEU A 218 -17.61 -22.76 -1.00
CA LEU A 218 -16.94 -21.45 -1.00
C LEU A 218 -15.45 -21.56 -0.64
N VAL A 219 -15.12 -22.30 0.42
CA VAL A 219 -13.71 -22.52 0.82
C VAL A 219 -12.95 -23.25 -0.29
N HIS A 220 -13.56 -24.30 -0.87
CA HIS A 220 -12.94 -25.02 -1.99
C HIS A 220 -12.70 -24.10 -3.20
N HIS A 221 -13.68 -23.25 -3.52
CA HIS A 221 -13.57 -22.28 -4.61
C HIS A 221 -12.39 -21.32 -4.40
N MET A 222 -12.30 -20.69 -3.22
CA MET A 222 -11.23 -19.71 -2.92
C MET A 222 -9.83 -20.32 -2.93
N CYS A 223 -9.72 -21.62 -2.67
CA CYS A 223 -8.45 -22.37 -2.71
C CYS A 223 -8.16 -23.02 -4.08
N SER A 224 -9.05 -22.89 -5.07
CA SER A 224 -8.94 -23.59 -6.36
C SER A 224 -7.86 -23.00 -7.29
N GLY A 225 -7.39 -21.78 -7.01
CA GLY A 225 -6.40 -21.09 -7.83
C GLY A 225 -5.91 -19.79 -7.20
N PRO A 226 -5.08 -19.02 -7.92
CA PRO A 226 -4.61 -17.72 -7.46
C PRO A 226 -5.76 -16.70 -7.39
N SER A 227 -5.74 -15.88 -6.35
CA SER A 227 -6.59 -14.67 -6.21
C SER A 227 -5.71 -13.43 -6.19
N HIS A 228 -6.25 -12.28 -6.56
CA HIS A 228 -5.60 -10.98 -6.26
C HIS A 228 -6.23 -10.39 -5.01
N LEU A 229 -5.39 -10.10 -4.02
CA LEU A 229 -5.75 -9.45 -2.77
C LEU A 229 -5.31 -8.00 -2.89
N LEU A 230 -6.29 -7.11 -2.77
CA LEU A 230 -6.10 -5.68 -2.94
C LEU A 230 -6.43 -4.98 -1.62
N ILE A 231 -5.60 -4.02 -1.24
CA ILE A 231 -5.94 -3.04 -0.20
C ILE A 231 -6.39 -1.78 -0.93
N LEU A 232 -7.65 -1.40 -0.75
CA LEU A 232 -8.24 -0.23 -1.36
C LEU A 232 -8.35 0.91 -0.34
N THR A 233 -8.00 2.12 -0.77
CA THR A 233 -8.33 3.36 -0.06
C THR A 233 -9.04 4.31 -1.02
N ARG A 234 -9.72 5.30 -0.47
CA ARG A 234 -10.35 6.36 -1.26
C ARG A 234 -10.09 7.69 -0.56
N THR A 235 -9.27 8.54 -1.18
CA THR A 235 -8.97 9.88 -0.62
C THR A 235 -9.91 10.97 -1.13
N GLU A 236 -10.73 10.65 -2.13
CA GLU A 236 -11.65 11.58 -2.76
C GLU A 236 -13.11 11.18 -2.51
N GLY A 237 -13.84 12.05 -1.81
CA GLY A 237 -15.26 11.88 -1.50
C GLY A 237 -15.55 11.88 0.01
N THR A 238 -16.83 12.03 0.35
CA THR A 238 -17.32 11.95 1.74
C THR A 238 -17.81 10.55 2.12
N GLU A 239 -17.82 9.63 1.15
CA GLU A 239 -18.34 8.28 1.32
C GLU A 239 -17.25 7.34 1.86
N ASP A 240 -17.65 6.50 2.81
CA ASP A 240 -16.78 5.47 3.40
C ASP A 240 -16.27 4.49 2.34
N VAL A 241 -14.99 4.10 2.42
CA VAL A 241 -14.35 3.23 1.42
C VAL A 241 -15.02 1.85 1.30
N VAL A 242 -15.52 1.28 2.40
CA VAL A 242 -16.20 -0.02 2.41
C VAL A 242 -17.54 0.12 1.68
N THR A 243 -18.29 1.17 2.01
CA THR A 243 -19.59 1.46 1.37
C THR A 243 -19.43 1.70 -0.12
N ALA A 244 -18.45 2.52 -0.51
CA ALA A 244 -18.13 2.77 -1.90
C ALA A 244 -17.78 1.48 -2.65
N TRP A 245 -16.95 0.62 -2.04
CA TRP A 245 -16.54 -0.64 -2.66
C TRP A 245 -17.71 -1.60 -2.84
N GLN A 246 -18.61 -1.66 -1.85
CA GLN A 246 -19.85 -2.44 -1.96
C GLN A 246 -20.75 -1.97 -3.09
N THR A 247 -20.90 -0.65 -3.26
CA THR A 247 -21.65 -0.06 -4.36
C THR A 247 -21.05 -0.45 -5.71
N LEU A 248 -19.73 -0.42 -5.86
CA LEU A 248 -19.05 -0.83 -7.09
C LEU A 248 -19.19 -2.34 -7.37
N MET A 249 -19.10 -3.18 -6.34
CA MET A 249 -19.27 -4.63 -6.48
C MET A 249 -20.71 -5.01 -6.87
N GLY A 250 -21.71 -4.33 -6.31
CA GLY A 250 -23.12 -4.64 -6.46
C GLY A 250 -23.60 -5.85 -5.63
N PRO A 251 -24.86 -6.28 -5.81
CA PRO A 251 -25.47 -7.38 -5.05
C PRO A 251 -24.65 -8.68 -5.10
N CYS A 252 -24.63 -9.44 -4.00
CA CYS A 252 -23.79 -10.64 -3.86
C CYS A 252 -24.10 -11.70 -4.93
N ASP A 253 -25.37 -11.87 -5.28
CA ASP A 253 -25.85 -12.78 -6.32
C ASP A 253 -25.70 -12.13 -7.70
N PRO A 254 -24.93 -12.74 -8.64
CA PRO A 254 -24.76 -12.20 -9.99
C PRO A 254 -26.05 -12.02 -10.80
N ASP A 255 -27.09 -12.85 -10.61
CA ASP A 255 -28.37 -12.71 -11.31
C ASP A 255 -29.16 -11.49 -10.79
N VAL A 256 -29.12 -11.27 -9.48
CA VAL A 256 -29.68 -10.06 -8.85
C VAL A 256 -28.90 -8.84 -9.32
N ALA A 257 -27.56 -8.91 -9.35
CA ALA A 257 -26.71 -7.83 -9.82
C ALA A 257 -27.01 -7.47 -11.28
N ARG A 258 -27.12 -8.44 -12.19
CA ARG A 258 -27.48 -8.19 -13.60
C ARG A 258 -28.82 -7.51 -13.78
N ARG A 259 -29.81 -7.84 -12.94
CA ARG A 259 -31.16 -7.27 -13.01
C ARG A 259 -31.21 -5.85 -12.43
N ASP A 260 -30.60 -5.65 -11.26
CA ASP A 260 -30.81 -4.45 -10.45
C ASP A 260 -29.67 -3.42 -10.62
N GLN A 261 -28.45 -3.88 -10.90
CA GLN A 261 -27.24 -3.05 -11.05
C GLN A 261 -26.31 -3.61 -12.16
N PRO A 262 -26.71 -3.53 -13.43
CA PRO A 262 -26.02 -4.19 -14.55
C PRO A 262 -24.57 -3.73 -14.76
N ASP A 263 -24.25 -2.50 -14.32
CA ASP A 263 -22.91 -1.91 -14.43
C ASP A 263 -21.99 -2.29 -13.26
N SER A 264 -22.47 -3.08 -12.29
CA SER A 264 -21.66 -3.55 -11.17
C SER A 264 -20.65 -4.62 -11.59
N LEU A 265 -19.60 -4.81 -10.79
CA LEU A 265 -18.58 -5.82 -11.07
C LEU A 265 -19.17 -7.24 -11.03
N ARG A 266 -20.07 -7.53 -10.09
CA ARG A 266 -20.71 -8.85 -9.97
C ARG A 266 -21.65 -9.15 -11.13
N ALA A 267 -22.29 -8.13 -11.71
CA ALA A 267 -23.11 -8.30 -12.90
C ALA A 267 -22.27 -8.65 -14.14
N GLN A 268 -21.12 -7.98 -14.32
CA GLN A 268 -20.25 -8.13 -15.49
C GLN A 268 -19.37 -9.37 -15.46
N TYR A 269 -18.87 -9.75 -14.28
CA TYR A 269 -17.85 -10.80 -14.15
C TYR A 269 -18.32 -12.01 -13.35
N GLY A 270 -19.39 -11.88 -12.55
CA GLY A 270 -19.95 -12.99 -11.78
C GLY A 270 -20.75 -13.95 -12.65
N THR A 271 -20.58 -15.25 -12.40
CA THR A 271 -21.29 -16.30 -13.16
C THR A 271 -22.50 -16.79 -12.39
N GLU A 272 -22.29 -17.49 -11.27
CA GLU A 272 -23.30 -18.04 -10.37
C GLU A 272 -22.82 -17.96 -8.91
N MET A 273 -23.66 -18.25 -7.93
CA MET A 273 -23.19 -18.35 -6.53
C MET A 273 -22.45 -19.68 -6.27
N PRO A 274 -21.26 -19.68 -5.62
CA PRO A 274 -20.54 -18.55 -4.99
C PRO A 274 -19.46 -17.84 -5.87
N PHE A 275 -19.45 -18.09 -7.17
CA PHE A 275 -18.54 -17.56 -8.21
C PHE A 275 -18.97 -16.17 -8.72
N ASN A 276 -18.96 -15.20 -7.81
CA ASN A 276 -19.35 -13.83 -8.09
C ASN A 276 -18.16 -12.90 -8.39
N ALA A 277 -17.03 -13.43 -8.86
CA ALA A 277 -15.81 -12.71 -9.26
C ALA A 277 -15.05 -11.90 -8.19
N VAL A 278 -15.74 -11.17 -7.31
CA VAL A 278 -15.12 -10.25 -6.35
C VAL A 278 -15.71 -10.37 -4.94
N HIS A 279 -14.85 -10.15 -3.95
CA HIS A 279 -15.19 -10.05 -2.53
C HIS A 279 -14.77 -8.69 -1.96
N GLY A 280 -15.51 -8.25 -0.94
CA GLY A 280 -15.15 -7.12 -0.11
C GLY A 280 -15.83 -7.21 1.24
N SER A 281 -15.25 -6.49 2.19
CA SER A 281 -15.69 -6.46 3.59
C SER A 281 -17.10 -5.89 3.74
N ARG A 282 -17.82 -6.32 4.78
CA ARG A 282 -19.22 -5.89 5.03
C ARG A 282 -19.31 -4.56 5.76
N ASP A 283 -18.34 -4.29 6.62
CA ASP A 283 -18.23 -3.09 7.44
C ASP A 283 -16.74 -2.86 7.79
N ARG A 284 -16.46 -1.82 8.59
CA ARG A 284 -15.09 -1.44 8.96
C ARG A 284 -14.44 -2.47 9.89
N GLU A 285 -15.22 -3.08 10.77
CA GLU A 285 -14.77 -4.11 11.70
C GLU A 285 -14.35 -5.37 10.95
N ASP A 286 -15.15 -5.79 9.97
CA ASP A 286 -14.81 -6.87 9.05
C ASP A 286 -13.58 -6.52 8.23
N ALA A 287 -13.48 -5.31 7.67
CA ALA A 287 -12.31 -4.87 6.91
C ALA A 287 -11.03 -4.95 7.75
N SER A 288 -11.09 -4.50 9.01
CA SER A 288 -9.96 -4.54 9.94
C SER A 288 -9.53 -5.97 10.24
N ARG A 289 -10.48 -6.85 10.56
CA ARG A 289 -10.22 -8.27 10.85
C ARG A 289 -9.65 -9.00 9.63
N GLU A 290 -10.25 -8.79 8.46
CA GLU A 290 -9.87 -9.44 7.21
C GLU A 290 -8.49 -8.99 6.73
N LEU A 291 -8.19 -7.68 6.82
CA LEU A 291 -6.88 -7.13 6.52
C LEU A 291 -5.81 -7.64 7.51
N ALA A 292 -6.09 -7.69 8.81
CA ALA A 292 -5.15 -8.25 9.79
C ALA A 292 -4.86 -9.74 9.55
N LEU A 293 -5.85 -10.49 9.06
CA LEU A 293 -5.69 -11.92 8.75
C LEU A 293 -4.85 -12.16 7.49
N LEU A 294 -5.10 -11.39 6.42
CA LEU A 294 -4.46 -11.62 5.11
C LEU A 294 -3.19 -10.78 4.90
N PHE A 295 -3.04 -9.67 5.62
CA PHE A 295 -1.89 -8.77 5.59
C PHE A 295 -1.40 -8.45 7.02
N PRO A 296 -0.74 -9.38 7.73
CA PRO A 296 -0.32 -9.19 9.12
C PRO A 296 0.71 -8.06 9.32
N SER A 297 1.43 -7.69 8.26
CA SER A 297 2.39 -6.56 8.26
C SER A 297 1.72 -5.21 8.03
N PHE A 298 0.44 -5.17 7.65
CA PHE A 298 -0.31 -3.94 7.42
C PHE A 298 -0.82 -3.38 8.75
N LYS A 299 -0.32 -2.20 9.15
CA LYS A 299 -0.75 -1.52 10.37
C LYS A 299 -1.81 -0.48 10.05
N PHE A 300 -2.97 -0.60 10.69
CA PHE A 300 -3.96 0.47 10.72
C PHE A 300 -3.46 1.62 11.59
N SER A 301 -3.73 2.85 11.15
CA SER A 301 -3.56 4.07 11.95
C SER A 301 -4.78 4.33 12.84
N ASP A 302 -5.46 3.30 13.32
CA ASP A 302 -6.63 3.44 14.20
C ASP A 302 -6.24 2.98 15.61
N GLN A 303 -5.70 3.91 16.40
CA GLN A 303 -5.74 3.78 17.85
C GLN A 303 -6.71 4.82 18.41
N VAL A 304 -7.90 4.35 18.76
CA VAL A 304 -8.73 5.01 19.77
C VAL A 304 -7.96 4.95 21.09
N PRO A 305 -7.68 6.07 21.78
CA PRO A 305 -7.08 5.99 23.10
C PRO A 305 -8.09 5.34 24.05
N GLU A 306 -7.84 4.09 24.40
CA GLU A 306 -8.54 3.41 25.48
C GLU A 306 -8.20 4.16 26.77
N VAL A 307 -9.21 4.83 27.32
CA VAL A 307 -9.10 5.62 28.54
C VAL A 307 -8.69 4.68 29.67
N ALA A 308 -7.44 4.78 30.11
CA ALA A 308 -6.92 4.08 31.27
C ALA A 308 -7.74 4.47 32.51
N GLN A 309 -8.69 3.63 32.90
CA GLN A 309 -9.25 3.65 34.24
C GLN A 309 -8.22 3.02 35.18
N GLY A 310 -7.45 3.89 35.83
CA GLY A 310 -6.55 3.52 36.91
C GLY A 310 -7.31 2.80 38.03
N HIS A 311 -6.95 1.53 38.22
CA HIS A 311 -7.10 0.88 39.51
C HIS A 311 -6.11 1.54 40.48
N GLU A 312 -6.62 2.32 41.43
CA GLU A 312 -5.91 2.58 42.68
C GLU A 312 -6.50 1.68 43.75
N ALA A 313 -5.72 0.66 44.13
CA ALA A 313 -5.92 -0.07 45.36
C ALA A 313 -4.60 -0.10 46.15
N GLU A 314 -4.76 0.14 47.45
CA GLU A 314 -3.92 -0.23 48.59
C GLU A 314 -3.03 0.85 49.23
N GLY A 315 -3.24 1.01 50.55
CA GLY A 315 -2.31 1.72 51.43
C GLY A 315 -2.89 2.11 52.79
N ALA A 316 -3.30 1.14 53.59
CA ALA A 316 -3.79 1.32 54.97
C ALA A 316 -2.76 1.97 55.92
N THR A 317 -3.20 2.89 56.78
CA THR A 317 -2.57 3.14 58.10
C THR A 317 -3.60 3.62 59.15
N GLY A 318 -3.73 2.83 60.24
CA GLY A 318 -3.77 3.33 61.63
C GLY A 318 -5.09 3.83 62.24
N PRO A 319 -5.58 3.22 63.35
CA PRO A 319 -6.80 3.62 64.07
C PRO A 319 -6.51 4.52 65.27
N THR A 320 -7.40 5.47 65.62
CA THR A 320 -7.62 6.05 66.99
C THR A 320 -8.90 6.93 66.93
N GLN A 321 -10.07 6.44 67.33
CA GLN A 321 -10.71 6.55 68.65
C GLN A 321 -11.49 7.87 68.91
N VAL A 322 -12.76 7.71 69.34
CA VAL A 322 -13.53 8.51 70.33
C VAL A 322 -14.67 9.46 69.84
N LEU A 323 -15.90 9.13 70.31
CA LEU A 323 -17.13 9.96 70.57
C LEU A 323 -17.83 10.57 69.33
N ARG A 324 -19.16 10.58 69.15
CA ARG A 324 -20.33 10.58 70.06
C ARG A 324 -21.59 10.39 69.19
N SER A 325 -22.60 9.65 69.68
CA SER A 325 -24.03 9.75 69.29
C SER A 325 -24.57 11.17 69.60
N PRO A 326 -25.79 11.61 69.19
CA PRO A 326 -26.97 10.79 68.87
C PRO A 326 -27.92 11.32 67.76
N GLU A 327 -29.00 10.54 67.50
CA GLU A 327 -30.40 10.97 67.20
C GLU A 327 -30.65 11.89 65.96
N ASP A 328 -31.71 11.82 65.17
CA ASP A 328 -33.04 11.23 65.28
C ASP A 328 -33.74 11.40 63.91
N ALA A 329 -34.82 10.62 63.68
CA ALA A 329 -35.98 10.89 62.81
C ALA A 329 -35.75 11.10 61.29
N ASN A 330 -36.44 10.43 60.37
CA ASN A 330 -37.73 9.74 60.38
C ASN A 330 -37.77 8.81 59.14
#